data_AF-A0A349ZX96-F1
#
_entry.id   AF-A0A349ZX96-F1
#
_cell.length_a   1.000
_cell.length_b   1.000
_cell.length_c   1.000
_cell.angle_alpha   90.00
_cell.angle_beta   90.00
_cell.angle_gamma   90.00
#
_symmetry.space_group_name_H-M   'P 1'
#
loop_
_entity.id
_entity.type
_entity.pdbx_description
1 polymer ?
#
loop_
_entity_poly.entity_id
_entity_poly.type
_entity_poly.pdbx_seq_one_letter_code
_entity_poly.pdbx_strand_id
1 'polypeptide(L)'
;DTIQAYKYALTTRDKIISVEDIRNYCKMALRNEVKKITVSRGTMISDRPKEGFVRTVDVTIVPQDFAFYGAKYWDQQAEILRNSIKSKAIDGVEYRVSIQEEAAMTKEIL
;
A
#
# COMPACT_ATOMS: atom_id res chain seq x y z
N ASP A 1 4.40 19.33 4.08
CA ASP A 1 3.84 18.61 2.92
C ASP A 1 4.51 18.90 1.58
N THR A 2 4.75 20.15 1.17
CA THR A 2 5.36 20.46 -0.14
C THR A 2 6.78 19.91 -0.34
N ILE A 3 7.65 19.97 0.66
CA ILE A 3 9.05 19.52 0.55
C ILE A 3 9.17 18.01 0.25
N GLN A 4 8.30 17.18 0.83
CA GLN A 4 8.32 15.73 0.57
C GLN A 4 7.79 15.37 -0.82
N ALA A 5 6.73 16.05 -1.28
CA ALA A 5 6.22 15.91 -2.63
C ALA A 5 7.25 16.35 -3.69
N TYR A 6 7.97 17.45 -3.44
CA TYR A 6 9.06 17.92 -4.30
C TYR A 6 10.24 16.94 -4.34
N LYS A 7 10.67 16.43 -3.18
CA LYS A 7 11.75 15.45 -3.11
C LYS A 7 11.40 14.18 -3.88
N TYR A 8 10.17 13.66 -3.70
CA TYR A 8 9.66 12.53 -4.45
C TYR A 8 9.66 12.78 -5.97
N ALA A 9 9.06 13.88 -6.43
CA ALA A 9 8.99 14.24 -7.85
C ALA A 9 10.37 14.33 -8.51
N LEU A 10 11.39 14.82 -7.79
CA LEU A 10 12.75 14.98 -8.29
C LEU A 10 13.54 13.67 -8.31
N THR A 11 13.26 12.71 -7.41
CA THR A 11 14.05 11.47 -7.29
C THR A 11 13.47 10.28 -8.04
N THR A 12 12.15 10.22 -8.27
CA THR A 12 11.50 9.00 -8.80
C THR A 12 11.07 9.06 -10.26
N ARG A 13 11.07 10.22 -10.93
CA ARG A 13 10.51 10.37 -12.31
C ARG A 13 9.13 9.70 -12.45
N ASP A 14 8.30 9.77 -11.41
CA ASP A 14 6.99 9.10 -11.30
C ASP A 14 7.02 7.55 -11.32
N LYS A 15 8.19 6.93 -11.10
CA LYS A 15 8.38 5.49 -10.99
C LYS A 15 8.44 5.03 -9.53
N ILE A 16 7.77 3.92 -9.21
CA ILE A 16 7.88 3.28 -7.90
C ILE A 16 8.90 2.15 -8.00
N ILE A 17 10.05 2.31 -7.35
CA ILE A 17 11.16 1.34 -7.43
C ILE A 17 11.47 0.74 -6.05
N SER A 18 11.39 1.56 -5.00
CA SER A 18 11.74 1.18 -3.64
C SER A 18 10.53 1.06 -2.70
N VAL A 19 10.75 0.40 -1.56
CA VAL A 19 9.77 0.37 -0.46
C VAL A 19 9.42 1.78 0.04
N GLU A 20 10.39 2.69 0.03
CA GLU A 20 10.17 4.06 0.46
C GLU A 20 9.32 4.85 -0.54
N ASP A 21 9.45 4.57 -1.84
CA ASP A 21 8.58 5.16 -2.87
C ASP A 21 7.12 4.73 -2.67
N ILE A 22 6.88 3.46 -2.37
CA ILE A 22 5.53 2.95 -2.05
C ILE A 22 4.95 3.69 -0.85
N ARG A 23 5.73 3.83 0.24
CA ARG A 23 5.31 4.52 1.46
C ARG A 23 4.98 5.98 1.18
N ASN A 24 5.83 6.68 0.45
CA ASN A 24 5.65 8.09 0.12
C ASN A 24 4.47 8.30 -0.83
N TYR A 25 4.30 7.43 -1.82
CA TYR A 25 3.16 7.46 -2.73
C TYR A 25 1.83 7.29 -1.98
N CYS A 26 1.73 6.29 -1.11
CA CYS A 26 0.52 6.04 -0.33
C CYS A 26 0.21 7.20 0.63
N LYS A 27 1.21 7.76 1.31
CA LYS A 27 1.04 8.95 2.16
C LYS A 27 0.53 10.16 1.37
N MET A 28 1.11 10.42 0.20
CA MET A 28 0.72 11.51 -0.68
C MET A 28 -0.72 11.34 -1.17
N ALA A 29 -1.06 10.13 -1.64
CA ALA A 29 -2.38 9.82 -2.19
C ALA A 29 -3.49 9.94 -1.14
N LEU A 30 -3.22 9.55 0.12
CA LEU A 30 -4.16 9.58 1.22
C LEU A 30 -4.10 10.88 2.07
N ARG A 31 -3.32 11.90 1.65
CA ARG A 31 -3.32 13.26 2.21
C ARG A 31 -3.32 13.35 3.75
N ASN A 32 -2.42 12.62 4.41
CA ASN A 32 -2.26 12.55 5.87
C ASN A 32 -3.34 11.77 6.63
N GLU A 33 -4.30 11.10 5.99
CA GLU A 33 -5.25 10.20 6.67
C GLU A 33 -4.62 8.87 7.11
N VAL A 34 -3.29 8.80 7.24
CA VAL A 34 -2.54 7.57 7.47
C VAL A 34 -1.84 7.58 8.82
N LYS A 35 -2.19 6.62 9.66
CA LYS A 35 -1.51 6.36 10.93
C LYS A 35 -0.26 5.51 10.74
N LYS A 36 -0.35 4.45 9.92
CA LYS A 36 0.76 3.50 9.70
C LYS A 36 0.72 2.93 8.29
N ILE A 37 1.91 2.72 7.72
CA ILE A 37 2.10 1.96 6.47
C ILE A 37 3.16 0.90 6.70
N THR A 38 2.79 -0.35 6.46
CA THR A 38 3.69 -1.50 6.48
C THR A 38 3.80 -2.06 5.08
N VAL A 39 5.03 -2.27 4.62
CA VAL A 39 5.33 -2.89 3.33
C VAL A 39 6.13 -4.14 3.61
N SER A 40 5.65 -5.28 3.12
CA SER A 40 6.26 -6.59 3.35
C SER A 40 6.30 -7.42 2.07
N ARG A 41 7.09 -8.49 2.09
CA ARG A 41 7.11 -9.46 0.99
C ARG A 41 6.06 -10.53 1.28
N GLY A 42 5.29 -10.89 0.28
CA GLY A 42 4.29 -11.95 0.36
C GLY A 42 4.37 -12.91 -0.82
N THR A 43 3.42 -13.83 -0.84
CA THR A 43 3.15 -14.70 -1.98
C THR A 43 1.65 -14.81 -2.19
N MET A 44 1.23 -15.00 -3.43
CA MET A 44 -0.16 -15.30 -3.78
C MET A 44 -0.21 -16.41 -4.82
N ILE A 45 -1.35 -17.07 -4.94
CA ILE A 45 -1.61 -17.97 -6.07
C ILE A 45 -1.87 -17.09 -7.29
N SER A 46 -1.12 -17.33 -8.36
CA SER A 46 -1.31 -16.64 -9.64
C SER A 46 -2.67 -16.99 -10.23
N ASP A 47 -3.32 -16.02 -10.85
CA ASP A 47 -4.50 -16.21 -11.68
C ASP A 47 -4.18 -16.83 -13.04
N ARG A 48 -2.89 -16.87 -13.42
CA ARG A 48 -2.42 -17.47 -14.67
C ARG A 48 -2.19 -18.98 -14.52
N PRO A 49 -2.74 -19.81 -15.43
CA PRO A 49 -2.53 -21.25 -15.41
C PRO A 49 -1.04 -21.60 -15.38
N LYS A 50 -0.67 -22.59 -14.54
CA LYS A 50 0.69 -23.16 -14.41
C LYS A 50 1.76 -22.25 -13.79
N GLU A 51 1.44 -21.04 -13.33
CA GLU A 51 2.41 -20.20 -12.62
C GLU A 51 2.56 -20.55 -11.13
N GLY A 52 1.54 -21.15 -10.52
CA GLY A 52 1.59 -21.51 -9.10
C GLY A 52 1.65 -20.27 -8.20
N PHE A 53 2.60 -20.22 -7.27
CA PHE A 53 2.78 -19.07 -6.37
C PHE A 53 3.65 -17.99 -7.00
N VAL A 54 3.19 -16.75 -6.97
CA VAL A 54 3.95 -15.56 -7.39
C VAL A 54 4.28 -14.68 -6.19
N ARG A 55 5.41 -13.98 -6.28
CA ARG A 55 5.87 -13.04 -5.24
C ARG A 55 5.01 -11.79 -5.26
N THR A 56 4.65 -11.30 -4.09
CA THR A 56 3.91 -10.05 -3.93
C THR A 56 4.67 -9.05 -3.09
N VAL A 57 4.36 -7.77 -3.31
CA VAL A 57 4.61 -6.70 -2.36
C VAL A 57 3.29 -6.37 -1.68
N ASP A 58 3.23 -6.63 -0.38
CA ASP A 58 2.05 -6.46 0.45
C ASP A 58 2.14 -5.14 1.19
N VAL A 59 1.18 -4.26 0.93
CA VAL A 59 1.07 -2.92 1.50
C VAL A 59 -0.15 -2.89 2.41
N THR A 60 0.07 -2.79 3.71
CA THR A 60 -1.00 -2.66 4.70
C THR A 60 -0.97 -1.26 5.28
N ILE A 61 -2.11 -0.58 5.20
CA ILE A 61 -2.29 0.80 5.63
C ILE A 61 -3.32 0.81 6.76
N VAL A 62 -2.98 1.51 7.83
CA VAL A 62 -3.92 1.83 8.92
C VAL A 62 -4.21 3.32 8.82
N PRO A 63 -5.45 3.73 8.53
CA PRO A 63 -5.80 5.13 8.47
C PRO A 63 -5.96 5.72 9.88
N GLN A 64 -6.02 7.05 9.98
CA GLN A 64 -6.25 7.73 11.26
C GLN A 64 -7.66 7.47 11.80
N ASP A 65 -8.68 7.53 10.94
CA ASP A 65 -10.08 7.30 11.29
C ASP A 65 -10.72 6.32 10.30
N PHE A 66 -10.58 5.03 10.59
CA PHE A 66 -11.14 3.98 9.74
C PHE A 66 -12.68 4.03 9.75
N ALA A 67 -13.26 4.21 10.94
CA ALA A 67 -14.69 4.11 11.19
C ALA A 67 -15.48 5.24 10.52
N PHE A 68 -14.93 6.46 10.44
CA PHE A 68 -15.61 7.62 9.86
C PHE A 68 -16.05 7.39 8.40
N TYR A 69 -15.19 6.80 7.57
CA TYR A 69 -15.50 6.53 6.16
C TYR A 69 -16.05 5.12 5.91
N GLY A 70 -15.77 4.17 6.82
CA GLY A 70 -16.23 2.79 6.75
C GLY A 70 -15.46 1.90 5.76
N ALA A 71 -15.58 0.58 5.95
CA ALA A 71 -14.78 -0.42 5.24
C ALA A 71 -14.92 -0.34 3.70
N LYS A 72 -16.14 -0.17 3.18
CA LYS A 72 -16.39 -0.11 1.73
C LYS A 72 -15.62 1.02 1.04
N TYR A 73 -15.53 2.19 1.67
CA TYR A 73 -14.74 3.30 1.14
C TYR A 73 -13.26 2.92 1.08
N TRP A 74 -12.74 2.33 2.16
CA TRP A 74 -11.35 1.94 2.24
C TRP A 74 -10.98 0.79 1.29
N ASP A 75 -11.89 -0.15 1.04
CA ASP A 75 -11.71 -1.19 0.02
C ASP A 75 -11.59 -0.58 -1.38
N GLN A 76 -12.42 0.41 -1.69
CA GLN A 76 -12.33 1.14 -2.97
C GLN A 76 -11.01 1.92 -3.07
N GLN A 77 -10.58 2.59 -1.99
CA GLN A 77 -9.31 3.31 -1.97
C GLN A 77 -8.11 2.35 -2.11
N ALA A 78 -8.15 1.18 -1.46
CA ALA A 78 -7.12 0.17 -1.58
C ALA A 78 -6.94 -0.29 -3.03
N GLU A 79 -8.06 -0.52 -3.74
CA GLU A 79 -8.04 -0.93 -5.14
C GLU A 79 -7.52 0.17 -6.07
N ILE A 80 -7.91 1.42 -5.85
CA ILE A 80 -7.39 2.58 -6.59
C ILE A 80 -5.87 2.70 -6.38
N LEU A 81 -5.39 2.57 -5.14
CA LEU A 81 -3.97 2.62 -4.83
C LEU A 81 -3.21 1.46 -5.48
N ARG A 82 -3.73 0.24 -5.40
CA ARG A 82 -3.14 -0.95 -6.02
C ARG A 82 -2.92 -0.73 -7.52
N ASN A 83 -3.95 -0.30 -8.23
CA ASN A 83 -3.88 -0.04 -9.67
C ASN A 83 -2.90 1.09 -9.99
N SER A 84 -2.91 2.16 -9.20
CA SER A 84 -2.01 3.30 -9.40
C SER A 84 -0.53 3.00 -9.10
N ILE A 85 -0.27 2.09 -8.15
CA ILE A 85 1.09 1.60 -7.86
C ILE A 85 1.54 0.71 -9.02
N LYS A 86 0.69 -0.23 -9.46
CA LYS A 86 0.99 -1.15 -10.56
C LYS A 86 1.33 -0.41 -11.85
N SER A 87 0.66 0.71 -12.15
CA SER A 87 0.93 1.51 -13.35
C SER A 87 2.27 2.29 -13.31
N LYS A 88 2.83 2.51 -12.12
CA LYS A 88 4.08 3.28 -11.90
C LYS A 88 5.28 2.40 -11.56
N ALA A 89 5.03 1.19 -11.10
CA ALA A 89 6.06 0.24 -10.70
C ALA A 89 6.75 -0.43 -11.89
N ILE A 90 7.76 -1.25 -11.59
CA ILE A 90 8.43 -2.13 -12.55
C ILE A 90 7.50 -3.31 -12.87
N ASP A 91 7.42 -3.70 -14.14
CA ASP A 91 6.61 -4.83 -14.60
C ASP A 91 7.01 -6.15 -13.93
N GLY A 92 6.05 -7.07 -13.80
CA GLY A 92 6.26 -8.43 -13.29
C GLY A 92 6.22 -8.58 -11.76
N VAL A 93 5.96 -7.50 -11.02
CA VAL A 93 5.72 -7.56 -9.57
C VAL A 93 4.22 -7.39 -9.29
N GLU A 94 3.65 -8.32 -8.52
CA GLU A 94 2.27 -8.19 -8.05
C GLU A 94 2.19 -7.41 -6.74
N TYR A 95 1.19 -6.54 -6.65
CA TYR A 95 0.99 -5.67 -5.49
C TYR A 95 -0.36 -5.98 -4.85
N ARG A 96 -0.37 -6.18 -3.54
CA ARG A 96 -1.59 -6.27 -2.73
C ARG A 96 -1.64 -5.08 -1.80
N VAL A 97 -2.76 -4.37 -1.82
CA VAL A 97 -2.98 -3.24 -0.93
C VAL A 97 -4.20 -3.55 -0.06
N SER A 98 -4.05 -3.44 1.25
CA SER A 98 -5.16 -3.49 2.20
C SER A 98 -5.15 -2.25 3.08
N ILE A 99 -6.34 -1.70 3.31
CA ILE A 99 -6.55 -0.64 4.28
C ILE A 99 -7.47 -1.21 5.34
N GLN A 100 -7.02 -1.22 6.59
CA GLN A 100 -7.72 -1.91 7.68
C GLN A 100 -7.65 -1.10 8.96
N GLU A 101 -8.61 -1.34 9.85
CA GLU A 101 -8.56 -0.80 11.21
C GLU A 101 -7.30 -1.30 11.93
N GLU A 102 -6.80 -0.50 12.87
CA GLU A 102 -5.69 -0.96 13.70
C GLU A 102 -6.16 -2.15 14.54
N ALA A 103 -5.59 -3.32 14.28
CA ALA A 103 -5.82 -4.47 15.14
C ALA A 103 -5.33 -4.11 16.55
N ALA A 104 -6.24 -4.10 17.53
CA ALA A 104 -5.87 -4.00 18.92
C ALA A 104 -4.96 -5.19 19.25
N MET A 105 -3.72 -4.93 19.67
CA MET A 105 -2.88 -5.99 20.23
C MET A 105 -3.56 -6.50 21.50
N THR A 106 -4.24 -7.64 21.41
CA THR A 106 -4.56 -8.42 22.61
C THR A 106 -3.23 -8.82 23.21
N LYS A 107 -2.84 -8.18 24.31
CA LYS A 107 -1.78 -8.69 25.17
C LYS A 107 -2.28 -10.02 25.72
N GLU A 108 -1.90 -11.13 25.11
CA GLU A 108 -1.90 -12.40 25.84
C GLU A 108 -0.81 -12.26 26.91
N ILE A 109 -1.27 -11.93 28.12
CA ILE A 109 -0.48 -11.98 29.34
C ILE A 109 -0.28 -13.47 29.63
N LEU A 110 0.97 -13.94 29.52
CA LEU A 110 1.47 -15.14 30.20
C LEU A 110 1.77 -14.80 31.66
#